data_AF-A0A7V9ZPZ6-F1
#
_entry.id   AF-A0A7V9ZPZ6-F1
#
_cell.length_a   1.000
_cell.length_b   1.000
_cell.length_c   1.000
_cell.angle_alpha   90.00
_cell.angle_beta   90.00
_cell.angle_gamma   90.00
#
_symmetry.space_group_name_H-M   'P 1'
#
loop_
_entity.id
_entity.type
_entity.pdbx_description
1 polymer ?
#
loop_
_entity_poly.entity_id
_entity_poly.type
_entity_poly.pdbx_seq_one_letter_code
_entity_poly.pdbx_strand_id
1 'polypeptide(L)'
;MRRLIVAAVNLSLFLMFAAVSLASSEARKFLEYGTAEANCETEMAHLDNYAITIQNAPEMKAYVVVYGGRQGTARSELQARRARIKRYLINERAIEPARVFVVDGGFRESLTIELWLLPIGAELPKAKPTVSPREVKYKRAKYRFDCSTFY
;
A
#
# COMPACT_ATOMS: atom_id res chain seq x y z
N MET A 1 16.42 53.23 44.66
CA MET A 1 15.23 52.62 45.28
C MET A 1 13.99 52.97 44.46
N ARG A 2 13.40 51.99 43.76
CA ARG A 2 12.01 51.90 43.21
C ARG A 2 12.00 50.68 42.26
N ARG A 3 11.79 49.47 42.78
CA ARG A 3 10.50 48.73 42.80
C ARG A 3 9.90 48.62 41.40
N LEU A 4 10.10 47.48 40.73
CA LEU A 4 9.17 46.34 40.63
C LEU A 4 8.20 46.51 39.44
N ILE A 5 7.89 45.37 38.80
CA ILE A 5 6.86 45.13 37.76
C ILE A 5 7.37 45.26 36.31
N VAL A 6 8.07 44.22 35.81
CA VAL A 6 7.76 43.59 34.51
C VAL A 6 8.19 42.12 34.59
N ALA A 7 7.47 41.33 35.38
CA ALA A 7 7.66 39.88 35.48
C ALA A 7 6.30 39.20 35.37
N ALA A 8 5.59 39.41 34.25
CA ALA A 8 4.25 38.82 34.07
C ALA A 8 3.80 38.66 32.61
N VAL A 9 4.71 38.52 31.64
CA VAL A 9 4.31 38.22 30.24
C VAL A 9 5.04 37.00 29.63
N ASN A 10 6.11 36.51 30.26
CA ASN A 10 6.88 35.37 29.74
C ASN A 10 6.54 34.04 30.46
N LEU A 11 5.25 33.73 30.64
CA LEU A 11 4.85 32.41 31.15
C LEU A 11 3.51 31.90 30.62
N SER A 12 3.06 32.38 29.46
CA SER A 12 1.82 31.91 28.82
C SER A 12 2.02 31.26 27.45
N LEU A 13 3.26 31.18 26.95
CA LEU A 13 3.54 30.66 25.61
C LEU A 13 4.25 29.29 25.63
N PHE A 14 3.87 28.38 26.52
CA PHE A 14 4.41 27.00 26.50
C PHE A 14 3.41 25.94 26.97
N LEU A 15 2.12 26.15 26.69
CA LEU A 15 1.08 25.13 26.85
C LEU A 15 0.30 24.91 25.55
N MET A 16 0.98 24.97 24.40
CA MET A 16 0.56 24.19 23.24
C MET A 16 1.08 22.76 23.48
N PHE A 17 0.48 22.07 24.44
CA PHE A 17 0.59 20.61 24.50
C PHE A 17 -0.13 20.14 23.24
N ALA A 18 0.62 19.98 22.16
CA ALA A 18 0.13 19.37 20.95
C ALA A 18 -0.53 18.07 21.38
N ALA A 19 -1.85 17.98 21.21
CA ALA A 19 -2.51 16.70 21.21
C ALA A 19 -1.90 15.96 20.02
N VAL A 20 -0.81 15.23 20.28
CA VAL A 20 -0.32 14.18 19.40
C VAL A 20 -1.47 13.20 19.39
N SER A 21 -2.31 13.35 18.37
CA SER A 21 -3.30 12.34 18.04
C SER A 21 -2.50 11.06 17.88
N LEU A 22 -2.75 10.07 18.74
CA LEU A 22 -2.26 8.70 18.56
C LEU A 22 -3.00 8.14 17.34
N ALA A 23 -2.66 8.65 16.16
CA ALA A 23 -3.01 8.05 14.90
C ALA A 23 -2.55 6.60 15.01
N SER A 24 -3.48 5.66 14.80
CA SER A 24 -3.22 4.24 14.92
C SER A 24 -1.90 3.90 14.23
N SER A 25 -0.92 3.46 15.01
CA SER A 25 0.41 3.09 14.53
C SER A 25 0.42 1.74 13.85
N GLU A 26 -0.75 1.16 13.61
CA GLU A 26 -0.90 -0.15 13.01
C GLU A 26 -1.19 -0.04 11.51
N ALA A 27 -0.54 -0.90 10.75
CA ALA A 27 -0.88 -1.06 9.34
C ALA A 27 -2.32 -1.57 9.21
N ARG A 28 -3.13 -0.89 8.41
CA ARG A 28 -4.52 -1.30 8.16
C ARG A 28 -4.74 -1.68 6.72
N LYS A 29 -5.55 -2.71 6.50
CA LYS A 29 -5.97 -3.10 5.16
C LYS A 29 -6.93 -2.05 4.62
N PHE A 30 -6.60 -1.48 3.46
CA PHE A 30 -7.45 -0.55 2.73
C PHE A 30 -8.47 -1.28 1.88
N LEU A 31 -8.00 -2.28 1.13
CA LEU A 31 -8.80 -3.05 0.20
C LEU A 31 -8.20 -4.44 -0.02
N GLU A 32 -9.05 -5.41 -0.31
CA GLU A 32 -8.67 -6.70 -0.89
C GLU A 32 -9.55 -6.95 -2.12
N TYR A 33 -8.94 -7.36 -3.23
CA TYR A 33 -9.65 -7.73 -4.44
C TYR A 33 -9.02 -8.96 -5.11
N GLY A 34 -9.83 -9.68 -5.89
CA GLY A 34 -9.46 -10.97 -6.47
C GLY A 34 -9.55 -11.03 -7.99
N THR A 35 -9.37 -12.22 -8.56
CA THR A 35 -9.33 -12.48 -10.02
C THR A 35 -10.48 -11.84 -10.82
N ALA A 36 -11.71 -11.86 -10.30
CA ALA A 36 -12.88 -11.33 -11.00
C ALA A 36 -12.82 -9.80 -11.22
N GLU A 37 -12.13 -9.09 -10.34
CA GLU A 37 -11.96 -7.64 -10.34
C GLU A 37 -10.57 -7.23 -10.85
N ALA A 38 -9.72 -8.19 -11.19
CA ALA A 38 -8.34 -7.94 -11.59
C ALA A 38 -8.17 -7.76 -13.10
N ASN A 39 -9.18 -7.17 -13.77
CA ASN A 39 -9.05 -6.58 -15.11
C ASN A 39 -8.30 -5.23 -15.02
N CYS A 40 -7.78 -4.69 -16.12
CA CYS A 40 -6.95 -3.47 -16.07
C CYS A 40 -7.71 -2.25 -15.52
N GLU A 41 -8.92 -2.00 -15.99
CA GLU A 41 -9.72 -0.81 -15.59
C GLU A 41 -10.03 -0.83 -14.10
N THR A 42 -10.49 -1.97 -13.60
CA THR A 42 -10.85 -2.14 -12.19
C THR A 42 -9.61 -2.13 -11.28
N GLU A 43 -8.51 -2.78 -11.68
CA GLU A 43 -7.23 -2.73 -10.95
C GLU A 43 -6.73 -1.26 -10.86
N MET A 44 -6.79 -0.51 -11.96
CA MET A 44 -6.41 0.91 -11.99
C MET A 44 -7.33 1.77 -11.11
N ALA A 45 -8.65 1.60 -11.17
CA ALA A 45 -9.58 2.33 -10.33
C ALA A 45 -9.34 2.10 -8.82
N HIS A 46 -8.99 0.88 -8.43
CA HIS A 46 -8.59 0.58 -7.05
C HIS A 46 -7.28 1.26 -6.66
N LEU A 47 -6.27 1.20 -7.53
CA LEU A 47 -4.99 1.87 -7.32
C LEU A 47 -5.14 3.39 -7.29
N ASP A 48 -6.11 3.94 -8.01
CA ASP A 48 -6.43 5.36 -8.04
C ASP A 48 -6.96 5.87 -6.71
N ASN A 49 -7.98 5.20 -6.17
CA ASN A 49 -8.54 5.54 -4.87
C ASN A 49 -7.51 5.37 -3.75
N TYR A 50 -6.68 4.33 -3.88
CA TYR A 50 -5.60 4.07 -2.95
C TYR A 50 -4.51 5.16 -3.01
N ALA A 51 -4.11 5.59 -4.22
CA ALA A 51 -3.13 6.64 -4.40
C ALA A 51 -3.59 7.99 -3.83
N ILE A 52 -4.86 8.38 -4.06
CA ILE A 52 -5.46 9.58 -3.47
C ILE A 52 -5.33 9.55 -1.94
N THR A 53 -5.61 8.39 -1.33
CA THR A 53 -5.49 8.21 0.12
C THR A 53 -4.05 8.40 0.60
N ILE A 54 -3.07 7.83 -0.09
CA ILE A 54 -1.64 7.95 0.26
C ILE A 54 -1.12 9.38 0.04
N GLN A 55 -1.57 10.08 -1.00
CA GLN A 55 -1.18 11.46 -1.28
C GLN A 55 -1.68 12.43 -0.20
N ASN A 56 -2.91 12.20 0.30
CA ASN A 56 -3.49 13.01 1.37
C ASN A 56 -2.96 12.66 2.77
N ALA A 57 -2.15 11.61 2.91
CA ALA A 57 -1.61 11.13 4.18
C ALA A 57 -0.08 10.92 4.06
N PRO A 58 0.74 11.98 4.15
CA PRO A 58 2.19 11.90 3.95
C PRO A 58 2.91 10.94 4.91
N GLU A 59 2.32 10.69 6.08
CA GLU A 59 2.79 9.73 7.09
C GLU A 59 2.52 8.26 6.73
N MET A 60 1.82 8.00 5.63
CA MET A 60 1.49 6.66 5.16
C MET A 60 2.41 6.21 4.02
N LYS A 61 2.68 4.92 3.96
CA LYS A 61 3.35 4.23 2.86
C LYS A 61 2.34 3.31 2.17
N ALA A 62 2.47 3.19 0.86
CA ALA A 62 1.75 2.21 0.08
C ALA A 62 2.43 0.84 0.24
N TYR A 63 1.75 -0.13 0.86
CA TYR A 63 2.21 -1.51 0.98
C TYR A 63 1.22 -2.46 0.31
N VAL A 64 1.66 -3.14 -0.75
CA VAL A 64 0.82 -4.00 -1.57
C VAL A 64 1.34 -5.44 -1.50
N VAL A 65 0.45 -6.38 -1.19
CA VAL A 65 0.77 -7.81 -1.18
C VAL A 65 0.03 -8.48 -2.32
N VAL A 66 0.78 -9.15 -3.20
CA VAL A 66 0.21 -9.86 -4.37
C VAL A 66 0.34 -11.36 -4.16
N TYR A 67 -0.79 -12.07 -4.18
CA TYR A 67 -0.88 -13.52 -4.08
C TYR A 67 -1.28 -14.12 -5.42
N GLY A 68 -0.60 -15.21 -5.82
CA GLY A 68 -1.04 -16.04 -6.94
C GLY A 68 -2.21 -16.94 -6.55
N GLY A 69 -3.06 -17.29 -7.51
CA GLY A 69 -4.06 -18.34 -7.33
C GLY A 69 -3.46 -19.74 -7.47
N ARG A 70 -4.02 -20.72 -6.77
CA ARG A 70 -3.68 -22.16 -6.84
C ARG A 70 -3.66 -22.66 -8.29
N GLN A 71 -4.55 -22.13 -9.12
CA GLN A 71 -4.66 -22.46 -10.54
C GLN A 71 -4.68 -21.18 -11.38
N GLY A 72 -4.33 -21.29 -12.67
CA GLY A 72 -4.46 -20.19 -13.64
C GLY A 72 -3.40 -19.09 -13.56
N THR A 73 -2.53 -19.13 -12.54
CA THR A 73 -1.37 -18.24 -12.41
C THR A 73 -0.28 -18.65 -13.41
N ALA A 74 0.25 -17.71 -14.20
CA ALA A 74 1.46 -17.97 -14.99
C ALA A 74 2.73 -17.78 -14.13
N ARG A 75 3.82 -18.48 -14.47
CA ARG A 75 5.08 -18.42 -13.70
C ARG A 75 5.63 -17.00 -13.53
N SER A 76 5.48 -16.14 -14.54
CA SER A 76 5.94 -14.75 -14.51
C SER A 76 4.87 -13.75 -14.06
N GLU A 77 3.65 -14.19 -13.79
CA GLU A 77 2.50 -13.31 -13.54
C GLU A 77 2.68 -12.46 -12.28
N LEU A 78 3.09 -13.06 -11.16
CA LEU A 78 3.26 -12.32 -9.90
C LEU A 78 4.34 -11.26 -10.04
N GLN A 79 5.50 -11.62 -10.60
CA GLN A 79 6.59 -10.67 -10.83
C GLN A 79 6.15 -9.52 -11.73
N ALA A 80 5.53 -9.83 -12.87
CA ALA A 80 5.10 -8.83 -13.84
C ALA A 80 4.00 -7.92 -13.27
N ARG A 81 3.02 -8.48 -12.56
CA ARG A 81 1.94 -7.71 -11.94
C ARG A 81 2.47 -6.80 -10.83
N ARG A 82 3.36 -7.28 -9.96
CA ARG A 82 4.03 -6.45 -8.93
C ARG A 82 4.79 -5.29 -9.57
N ALA A 83 5.53 -5.54 -10.65
CA ALA A 83 6.26 -4.50 -11.38
C ALA A 83 5.31 -3.45 -11.99
N ARG A 84 4.17 -3.87 -12.57
CA ARG A 84 3.16 -2.93 -13.09
C ARG A 84 2.54 -2.09 -11.98
N ILE A 85 2.07 -2.71 -10.88
CA ILE A 85 1.45 -1.97 -9.77
C ILE A 85 2.43 -0.93 -9.22
N LYS A 86 3.69 -1.34 -8.99
CA LYS A 86 4.72 -0.42 -8.51
C LYS A 86 4.95 0.73 -9.49
N ARG A 87 5.08 0.44 -10.79
CA ARG A 87 5.23 1.46 -11.83
C ARG A 87 4.04 2.41 -11.87
N TYR A 88 2.82 1.89 -11.76
CA TYR A 88 1.60 2.70 -11.81
C TYR A 88 1.55 3.71 -10.67
N LEU A 89 1.75 3.25 -9.43
CA LEU A 89 1.74 4.11 -8.25
C LEU A 89 2.84 5.18 -8.29
N ILE A 90 4.03 4.84 -8.80
CA ILE A 90 5.16 5.77 -8.85
C ILE A 90 5.06 6.73 -10.05
N ASN A 91 4.87 6.21 -11.26
CA ASN A 91 5.01 6.99 -12.48
C ASN A 91 3.71 7.73 -12.82
N GLU A 92 2.55 7.05 -12.73
CA GLU A 92 1.27 7.64 -13.13
C GLU A 92 0.62 8.43 -12.00
N ARG A 93 0.81 7.97 -10.75
CA ARG A 93 0.24 8.62 -9.56
C ARG A 93 1.26 9.38 -8.72
N ALA A 94 2.49 9.52 -9.21
CA ALA A 94 3.54 10.35 -8.63
C ALA A 94 3.79 10.10 -7.12
N ILE A 95 3.55 8.88 -6.62
CA ILE A 95 3.90 8.53 -5.25
C ILE A 95 5.41 8.35 -5.17
N GLU A 96 6.03 9.00 -4.19
CA GLU A 96 7.47 8.88 -3.95
C GLU A 96 7.92 7.41 -3.90
N PRO A 97 8.95 6.99 -4.65
CA PRO A 97 9.39 5.59 -4.71
C PRO A 97 9.68 4.96 -3.35
N ALA A 98 10.21 5.74 -2.40
CA ALA A 98 10.54 5.29 -1.04
C ALA A 98 9.28 4.98 -0.20
N ARG A 99 8.10 5.42 -0.65
CA ARG A 99 6.81 5.17 -0.02
C ARG A 99 6.02 4.02 -0.68
N VAL A 100 6.57 3.34 -1.69
CA VAL A 100 5.86 2.27 -2.42
C VAL A 100 6.57 0.91 -2.29
N PHE A 101 5.91 -0.02 -1.61
CA PHE A 101 6.35 -1.38 -1.39
C PHE A 101 5.35 -2.35 -2.02
N VAL A 102 5.82 -3.20 -2.94
CA VAL A 102 4.98 -4.22 -3.59
C VAL A 102 5.68 -5.57 -3.47
N VAL A 103 5.12 -6.46 -2.65
CA VAL A 103 5.76 -7.70 -2.21
C VAL A 103 5.02 -8.94 -2.71
N ASP A 104 5.75 -10.05 -2.75
CA ASP A 104 5.20 -11.37 -3.07
C ASP A 104 4.57 -11.97 -1.82
N GLY A 105 3.29 -12.29 -1.88
CA GLY A 105 2.54 -12.90 -0.78
C GLY A 105 2.55 -14.44 -0.82
N GLY A 106 3.10 -15.05 -1.86
CA GLY A 106 2.94 -16.49 -2.12
C GLY A 106 1.63 -16.79 -2.84
N PHE A 107 0.94 -17.85 -2.41
CA PHE A 107 -0.25 -18.35 -3.10
C PHE A 107 -1.45 -18.49 -2.16
N ARG A 108 -2.64 -18.20 -2.71
CA ARG A 108 -3.96 -18.45 -2.13
C ARG A 108 -4.80 -19.28 -3.09
N GLU A 109 -6.03 -19.61 -2.73
CA GLU A 109 -6.95 -20.34 -3.60
C GLU A 109 -7.16 -19.64 -4.95
N SER A 110 -7.35 -18.32 -4.91
CA SER A 110 -7.50 -17.44 -6.07
C SER A 110 -6.43 -16.35 -6.06
N LEU A 111 -6.21 -15.70 -7.22
CA LEU A 111 -5.37 -14.50 -7.26
C LEU A 111 -6.01 -13.45 -6.36
N THR A 112 -5.20 -12.84 -5.50
CA THR A 112 -5.64 -11.86 -4.51
C THR A 112 -4.60 -10.76 -4.39
N ILE A 113 -5.07 -9.51 -4.30
CA ILE A 113 -4.22 -8.35 -4.04
C ILE A 113 -4.76 -7.66 -2.80
N GLU A 114 -3.88 -7.40 -1.85
CA GLU A 114 -4.17 -6.62 -0.66
C GLU A 114 -3.47 -5.26 -0.75
N LEU A 115 -4.22 -4.18 -0.59
CA LEU A 115 -3.70 -2.83 -0.45
C LEU A 115 -3.72 -2.46 1.04
N TRP A 116 -2.57 -2.06 1.59
CA TRP A 116 -2.42 -1.71 3.00
C TRP A 116 -1.94 -0.27 3.15
N LEU A 117 -2.57 0.48 4.04
CA LEU A 117 -2.04 1.77 4.49
C LEU A 117 -1.09 1.49 5.64
N LEU A 118 0.19 1.80 5.41
CA LEU A 118 1.27 1.49 6.35
C LEU A 118 1.82 2.78 6.96
N PRO A 119 1.50 3.12 8.22
CA PRO A 119 2.11 4.25 8.89
C PRO A 119 3.65 4.13 8.96
N ILE A 120 4.36 5.25 8.96
CA ILE A 120 5.81 5.25 9.18
C ILE A 120 6.12 4.62 10.55
N GLY A 121 7.04 3.65 10.57
CA GLY A 121 7.46 2.95 11.79
C GLY A 121 6.53 1.82 12.24
N ALA A 122 5.38 1.62 11.59
CA ALA A 122 4.50 0.50 11.87
C ALA A 122 5.11 -0.84 11.48
N GLU A 123 4.66 -1.91 12.14
CA GLU A 123 5.00 -3.27 11.72
C GLU A 123 4.45 -3.58 10.32
N LEU A 124 5.24 -4.28 9.53
CA LEU A 124 4.84 -4.66 8.17
C LEU A 124 3.72 -5.72 8.22
N PRO A 125 2.68 -5.60 7.37
CA PRO A 125 1.68 -6.64 7.20
C PRO A 125 2.35 -7.98 6.86
N LYS A 126 2.10 -9.00 7.68
CA LYS A 126 2.61 -10.35 7.41
C LYS A 126 1.77 -11.00 6.31
N ALA A 127 2.42 -11.45 5.25
CA ALA A 127 1.77 -12.21 4.20
C ALA A 127 1.15 -13.49 4.77
N LYS A 128 -0.05 -13.83 4.32
CA LYS A 128 -0.82 -15.01 4.75
C LYS A 128 -1.17 -15.87 3.53
N PRO A 129 -0.19 -16.60 2.94
CA PRO A 129 -0.48 -17.58 1.91
C PRO A 129 -1.28 -18.74 2.52
N THR A 130 -2.19 -19.31 1.74
CA THR A 130 -2.99 -20.48 2.13
C THR A 130 -2.67 -21.72 1.29
N VAL A 131 -1.84 -21.57 0.25
CA VAL A 131 -1.50 -22.62 -0.70
C VAL A 131 0.01 -22.78 -0.77
N SER A 132 0.49 -24.01 -0.66
CA SER A 132 1.90 -24.31 -0.87
C SER A 132 2.30 -24.09 -2.33
N PRO A 133 3.48 -23.51 -2.62
CA PRO A 133 3.99 -23.41 -4.00
C PRO A 133 4.02 -24.75 -4.75
N ARG A 134 4.15 -25.88 -4.04
CA ARG A 134 4.14 -27.23 -4.63
C ARG A 134 2.78 -27.67 -5.17
N GLU A 135 1.70 -27.06 -4.68
CA GLU A 135 0.32 -27.38 -5.06
C GLU A 135 -0.17 -26.51 -6.23
N VAL A 136 0.62 -25.51 -6.66
CA VAL A 136 0.23 -24.56 -7.69
C VAL A 136 0.28 -25.20 -9.07
N LYS A 137 -0.85 -25.15 -9.79
CA LYS A 137 -0.95 -25.56 -11.18
C LYS A 137 -0.78 -24.36 -12.10
N TYR A 138 0.46 -24.11 -12.51
CA TYR A 138 0.76 -23.01 -13.42
C TYR A 138 0.13 -23.21 -14.80
N LYS A 139 -0.44 -22.15 -15.37
CA LYS A 139 -0.84 -22.17 -16.78
C LYS A 139 0.39 -22.18 -17.69
N ARG A 140 0.28 -22.89 -18.82
CA ARG A 140 1.35 -22.95 -19.84
C ARG A 140 1.52 -21.63 -20.60
N ALA A 141 0.43 -20.88 -20.77
CA ALA A 141 0.45 -19.61 -21.46
C ALA A 141 1.34 -18.59 -20.72
N LYS A 142 2.17 -17.87 -21.48
CA LYS A 142 2.94 -16.75 -20.93
C LYS A 142 1.98 -15.67 -20.42
N TYR A 143 2.37 -15.01 -19.33
CA TYR A 143 1.62 -13.85 -18.86
C TYR A 143 1.73 -12.71 -19.88
N ARG A 144 0.60 -12.36 -20.50
CA ARG A 144 0.45 -11.23 -21.42
C ARG A 144 -0.73 -10.39 -20.94
N PHE A 145 -0.58 -9.77 -19.78
CA PHE A 145 -1.57 -8.82 -19.29
C PHE A 145 -1.01 -7.44 -19.50
N ASP A 146 -1.40 -6.88 -20.63
CA ASP A 146 -1.01 -5.56 -21.07
C ASP A 146 -2.11 -4.57 -20.72
N CYS A 147 -1.79 -3.59 -19.87
CA CYS A 147 -2.67 -2.47 -19.59
C CYS A 147 -2.23 -1.21 -20.36
N SER A 148 -1.30 -1.33 -21.33
CA SER A 148 -0.73 -0.24 -22.13
C SER A 148 -1.80 0.65 -22.78
N THR A 149 -2.97 0.10 -23.09
CA THR A 149 -4.10 0.83 -23.69
C THR A 149 -4.74 1.87 -22.77
N PHE A 150 -4.38 1.89 -21.49
CA PHE A 150 -4.88 2.84 -20.49
C PHE A 150 -3.80 3.85 -20.03
N TYR A 151 -2.62 3.83 -20.66
CA TYR A 151 -1.53 4.78 -20.46
C TYR A 151 -1.46 5.78 -21.63
#